data_AF-A0A520HKD4-F1
#
_entry.id   AF-A0A520HKD4-F1
#
_cell.length_a   1.000
_cell.length_b   1.000
_cell.length_c   1.000
_cell.angle_alpha   90.00
_cell.angle_beta   90.00
_cell.angle_gamma   90.00
#
_symmetry.space_group_name_H-M   'P 1'
#
loop_
_entity.id
_entity.type
_entity.pdbx_description
1 polymer ?
#
loop_
_entity_poly.entity_id
_entity_poly.type
_entity_poly.pdbx_seq_one_letter_code
_entity_poly.pdbx_strand_id
1 'polypeptide(L)'
;VADKKALAEKKAAAAEKAIADKEAAEEKRIARANPERIWVQVAGGATESDLPKAWKAVKAKAPTVFAARSGWTTPLRATNRVLTGPFKTDAEARSFVNQLAKGGVSAFTFTSEPGQSVTRLPAK
;
A
#
# COMPACT_ATOMS: atom_id res chain seq x y z
N VAL A 1 8.99 4.86 43.63
CA VAL A 1 9.44 4.72 42.21
C VAL A 1 8.62 3.69 41.42
N ALA A 2 7.98 2.70 42.06
CA ALA A 2 7.13 1.69 41.41
C ALA A 2 5.85 2.25 40.74
N ASP A 3 5.20 3.23 41.36
CA ASP A 3 3.93 3.81 40.86
C ASP A 3 4.03 4.50 39.49
N LYS A 4 5.15 5.20 39.22
CA LYS A 4 5.36 5.89 37.94
C LYS A 4 5.56 4.94 36.75
N LYS A 5 6.05 3.72 37.01
CA LYS A 5 6.33 2.72 35.96
C LYS A 5 5.04 2.02 35.51
N ALA A 6 4.17 1.66 36.46
CA ALA A 6 2.87 1.06 36.18
C ALA A 6 1.92 2.00 35.42
N LEU A 7 2.01 3.31 35.67
CA LEU A 7 1.19 4.30 34.98
C LEU A 7 1.65 4.55 33.53
N ALA A 8 2.95 4.39 33.25
CA ALA A 8 3.52 4.52 31.91
C ALA A 8 3.14 3.32 31.01
N GLU A 9 3.17 2.09 31.53
CA GLU A 9 2.78 0.87 30.80
C GLU A 9 1.28 0.87 30.45
N LYS A 10 0.40 1.31 31.36
CA LYS A 10 -1.03 1.46 31.06
C LYS A 10 -1.30 2.52 29.98
N LYS A 11 -0.51 3.60 29.95
CA LYS A 11 -0.66 4.66 28.93
C LYS A 11 -0.15 4.23 27.56
N ALA A 12 0.94 3.45 27.51
CA ALA A 12 1.45 2.86 26.28
C ALA A 12 0.44 1.86 25.68
N ALA A 13 -0.10 0.94 26.51
CA ALA A 13 -1.11 -0.03 26.07
C ALA A 13 -2.42 0.64 25.61
N ALA A 14 -2.83 1.75 26.23
CA ALA A 14 -4.00 2.52 25.81
C ALA A 14 -3.75 3.31 24.51
N ALA A 15 -2.55 3.84 24.31
CA ALA A 15 -2.17 4.49 23.07
C ALA A 15 -2.09 3.49 21.91
N GLU A 16 -1.52 2.31 22.14
CA GLU A 16 -1.42 1.24 21.13
C GLU A 16 -2.81 0.70 20.73
N LYS A 17 -3.71 0.52 21.70
CA LYS A 17 -5.12 0.17 21.42
C LYS A 17 -5.87 1.28 20.69
N ALA A 18 -5.62 2.55 20.99
CA ALA A 18 -6.27 3.67 20.31
C ALA A 18 -5.74 3.87 18.88
N ILE A 19 -4.47 3.54 18.63
CA ILE A 19 -3.89 3.52 17.28
C ILE A 19 -4.46 2.34 16.50
N ALA A 20 -4.48 1.14 17.07
CA ALA A 20 -5.06 -0.04 16.44
C ALA A 20 -6.57 0.09 16.18
N ASP A 21 -7.34 0.72 17.08
CA ASP A 21 -8.78 0.96 16.88
C ASP A 21 -9.04 2.04 15.83
N LYS A 22 -8.19 3.08 15.76
CA LYS A 22 -8.24 4.06 14.67
C LYS A 22 -7.84 3.45 13.33
N GLU A 23 -6.82 2.59 13.29
CA GLU A 23 -6.42 1.87 12.09
C GLU A 23 -7.49 0.88 11.65
N ALA A 24 -8.14 0.17 12.58
CA ALA A 24 -9.24 -0.74 12.28
C ALA A 24 -10.54 -0.01 11.87
N ALA A 25 -10.84 1.14 12.47
CA ALA A 25 -11.97 1.97 12.10
C ALA A 25 -11.74 2.62 10.72
N GLU A 26 -10.51 3.01 10.43
CA GLU A 26 -10.12 3.51 9.12
C GLU A 26 -10.09 2.37 8.09
N GLU A 27 -9.61 1.18 8.41
CA GLU A 27 -9.71 -0.02 7.57
C GLU A 27 -11.17 -0.40 7.29
N LYS A 28 -12.08 -0.30 8.28
CA LYS A 28 -13.51 -0.55 8.06
C LYS A 28 -14.17 0.54 7.20
N ARG A 29 -13.72 1.79 7.33
CA ARG A 29 -14.16 2.91 6.47
C ARG A 29 -13.62 2.74 5.05
N ILE A 30 -12.38 2.32 4.91
CA ILE A 30 -11.68 1.98 3.66
C ILE A 30 -12.31 0.74 3.04
N ALA A 31 -12.70 -0.29 3.79
CA ALA A 31 -13.36 -1.49 3.27
C ALA A 31 -14.77 -1.20 2.77
N ARG A 32 -15.54 -0.35 3.46
CA ARG A 32 -16.85 0.14 2.95
C ARG A 32 -16.70 1.07 1.76
N ALA A 33 -15.60 1.82 1.67
CA ALA A 33 -15.31 2.70 0.54
C ALA A 33 -14.62 1.99 -0.63
N ASN A 34 -13.98 0.82 -0.41
CA ASN A 34 -13.24 0.05 -1.39
C ASN A 34 -13.84 -1.35 -1.56
N PRO A 35 -14.95 -1.49 -2.30
CA PRO A 35 -15.39 -2.79 -2.84
C PRO A 35 -14.28 -3.39 -3.71
N GLU A 36 -14.28 -4.69 -4.00
CA GLU A 36 -13.27 -5.40 -4.82
C GLU A 36 -12.59 -4.50 -5.86
N ARG A 37 -11.29 -4.23 -5.65
CA ARG A 37 -10.54 -3.32 -6.51
C ARG A 37 -9.41 -4.06 -7.19
N ILE A 38 -9.18 -3.66 -8.42
CA ILE A 38 -8.09 -4.19 -9.21
C ILE A 38 -6.93 -3.22 -9.04
N TRP A 39 -5.78 -3.77 -8.69
CA TRP A 39 -4.54 -3.07 -8.51
C TRP A 39 -3.56 -3.57 -9.56
N VAL A 40 -2.47 -2.84 -9.75
CA VAL A 40 -1.36 -3.33 -10.55
C VAL A 40 -0.12 -3.39 -9.65
N GLN A 41 0.43 -4.58 -9.45
CA GLN A 41 1.72 -4.77 -8.79
C GLN A 41 2.83 -4.36 -9.75
N VAL A 42 3.62 -3.35 -9.38
CA VAL A 42 4.68 -2.81 -10.23
C VAL A 42 6.08 -3.06 -9.67
N ALA A 43 6.18 -3.38 -8.38
CA ALA A 43 7.42 -3.77 -7.73
C ALA A 43 7.14 -4.48 -6.40
N GLY A 44 8.19 -4.95 -5.74
CA GLY A 44 8.20 -5.37 -4.35
C GLY A 44 9.55 -5.02 -3.72
N GLY A 45 9.55 -4.78 -2.42
CA GLY A 45 10.75 -4.46 -1.64
C GLY A 45 10.86 -5.40 -0.44
N ALA A 46 12.07 -5.81 -0.09
CA ALA A 46 12.31 -6.58 1.13
C ALA A 46 12.17 -5.71 2.40
N THR A 47 12.45 -4.41 2.30
CA THR A 47 12.34 -3.46 3.42
C THR A 47 11.43 -2.29 3.07
N GLU A 48 10.84 -1.65 4.08
CA GLU A 48 10.03 -0.43 3.90
C GLU A 48 10.82 0.73 3.30
N SER A 49 12.13 0.80 3.57
CA SER A 49 13.03 1.80 3.01
C SER A 49 13.26 1.63 1.50
N ASP A 50 13.15 0.40 1.00
CA ASP A 50 13.27 0.11 -0.43
C ASP A 50 11.96 0.29 -1.19
N LEU A 51 10.82 0.30 -0.51
CA LEU A 51 9.52 0.54 -1.16
C LEU A 51 9.43 1.87 -1.92
N PRO A 52 9.76 3.04 -1.31
CA PRO A 52 9.71 4.31 -2.02
C PRO A 52 10.80 4.40 -3.10
N LYS A 53 11.95 3.74 -2.92
CA LYS A 53 13.00 3.67 -3.95
C LYS A 53 12.56 2.82 -5.14
N ALA A 54 12.04 1.64 -4.89
CA ALA A 54 11.47 0.75 -5.91
C ALA A 54 10.38 1.50 -6.66
N TRP A 55 9.42 2.10 -5.96
CA TRP A 55 8.36 2.93 -6.56
C TRP A 55 8.92 4.07 -7.41
N LYS A 56 9.88 4.85 -6.90
CA LYS A 56 10.53 5.94 -7.66
C LYS A 56 11.26 5.41 -8.89
N ALA A 57 11.94 4.26 -8.81
CA ALA A 57 12.61 3.65 -9.94
C ALA A 57 11.61 3.21 -11.01
N VAL A 58 10.49 2.59 -10.61
CA VAL A 58 9.43 2.22 -11.56
C VAL A 58 8.77 3.44 -12.18
N LYS A 59 8.50 4.46 -11.36
CA LYS A 59 7.96 5.75 -11.80
C LYS A 59 8.91 6.47 -12.74
N ALA A 60 10.21 6.40 -12.51
CA ALA A 60 11.22 7.00 -13.38
C ALA A 60 11.30 6.30 -14.74
N LYS A 61 11.01 4.99 -14.81
CA LYS A 61 10.92 4.27 -16.09
C LYS A 61 9.66 4.59 -16.89
N ALA A 62 8.55 4.84 -16.22
CA ALA A 62 7.28 5.15 -16.88
C ALA A 62 6.56 6.37 -16.26
N PRO A 63 7.20 7.56 -16.24
CA PRO A 63 6.71 8.71 -15.48
C PRO A 63 5.37 9.23 -16.01
N THR A 64 5.15 9.14 -17.31
CA THR A 64 3.87 9.48 -17.99
C THR A 64 2.73 8.57 -17.56
N VAL A 65 3.00 7.27 -17.40
CA VAL A 65 2.02 6.26 -16.99
C VAL A 65 1.67 6.40 -15.51
N PHE A 66 2.67 6.70 -14.67
CA PHE A 66 2.50 6.87 -13.22
C PHE A 66 2.16 8.31 -12.77
N ALA A 67 2.13 9.30 -13.67
CA ALA A 67 2.10 10.73 -13.32
C ALA A 67 0.98 11.11 -12.32
N ALA A 68 -0.21 10.54 -12.52
CA ALA A 68 -1.39 10.82 -11.68
C ALA A 68 -1.71 9.68 -10.69
N ARG A 69 -0.94 8.59 -10.68
CA ARG A 69 -1.25 7.40 -9.88
C ARG A 69 -0.45 7.42 -8.57
N SER A 70 -1.16 7.16 -7.47
CA SER A 70 -0.53 6.96 -6.17
C SER A 70 0.01 5.54 -6.07
N GLY A 71 1.20 5.42 -5.46
CA GLY A 71 1.77 4.15 -5.04
C GLY A 71 1.12 3.68 -3.75
N TRP A 72 0.88 2.38 -3.68
CA TRP A 72 0.28 1.68 -2.56
C TRP A 72 1.17 0.52 -2.18
N THR A 73 1.10 0.06 -0.94
CA THR A 73 1.87 -1.07 -0.47
C THR A 73 1.00 -2.01 0.35
N THR A 74 1.27 -3.31 0.20
CA THR A 74 0.66 -4.34 1.05
C THR A 74 1.78 -5.20 1.63
N PRO A 75 1.76 -5.47 2.94
CA PRO A 75 2.73 -6.37 3.56
C PRO A 75 2.49 -7.81 3.11
N LEU A 76 3.57 -8.54 2.87
CA LEU A 76 3.60 -9.96 2.53
C LEU A 76 4.65 -10.66 3.41
N ARG A 77 4.25 -10.98 4.64
CA ARG A 77 5.06 -11.67 5.67
C ARG A 77 6.44 -11.01 5.93
N ALA A 78 7.41 -11.28 5.07
CA ALA A 78 8.80 -10.79 5.16
C ALA A 78 9.17 -9.77 4.07
N THR A 79 8.27 -9.49 3.12
CA THR A 79 8.49 -8.53 2.04
C THR A 79 7.26 -7.65 1.89
N ASN A 80 7.39 -6.55 1.18
CA ASN A 80 6.32 -5.60 0.94
C ASN A 80 6.10 -5.50 -0.58
N ARG A 81 4.85 -5.54 -1.04
CA ARG A 81 4.51 -5.40 -2.45
C ARG A 81 4.11 -3.97 -2.75
N VAL A 82 4.61 -3.42 -3.85
CA VAL A 82 4.23 -2.11 -4.35
C VAL A 82 3.17 -2.25 -5.43
N LEU A 83 2.02 -1.68 -5.16
CA LEU A 83 0.85 -1.62 -6.01
C LEU A 83 0.66 -0.19 -6.54
N THR A 84 -0.02 -0.01 -7.66
CA THR A 84 -0.42 1.29 -8.19
C THR A 84 -1.91 1.32 -8.45
N GLY A 85 -2.54 2.40 -7.98
CA GLY A 85 -3.93 2.78 -8.25
C GLY A 85 -4.99 1.78 -7.79
N PRO A 86 -6.19 2.25 -7.45
CA PRO A 86 -7.39 1.47 -7.69
C PRO A 86 -7.78 1.59 -9.17
N PHE A 87 -7.88 0.48 -9.89
CA PHE A 87 -8.47 0.38 -11.22
C PHE A 87 -9.91 -0.10 -11.10
N LYS A 88 -10.78 0.45 -11.94
CA LYS A 88 -12.21 0.15 -11.92
C LYS A 88 -12.55 -1.11 -12.72
N THR A 89 -11.69 -1.47 -13.67
CA THR A 89 -11.85 -2.63 -14.54
C THR A 89 -10.52 -3.37 -14.76
N ASP A 90 -10.61 -4.67 -15.02
CA ASP A 90 -9.44 -5.51 -15.33
C ASP A 90 -8.78 -5.07 -16.64
N ALA A 91 -9.58 -4.63 -17.62
CA ALA A 91 -9.09 -4.09 -18.88
C ALA A 91 -8.20 -2.85 -18.69
N GLU A 92 -8.59 -1.90 -17.83
CA GLU A 92 -7.75 -0.74 -17.51
C GLU A 92 -6.43 -1.18 -16.86
N ALA A 93 -6.49 -2.11 -15.91
CA ALA A 93 -5.31 -2.61 -15.21
C ALA A 93 -4.35 -3.34 -16.15
N ARG A 94 -4.87 -4.20 -17.04
CA ARG A 94 -4.08 -4.88 -18.08
C ARG A 94 -3.48 -3.91 -19.09
N SER A 95 -4.25 -2.92 -19.53
CA SER A 95 -3.76 -1.88 -20.45
C SER A 95 -2.62 -1.08 -19.82
N PHE A 96 -2.75 -0.78 -18.52
CA PHE A 96 -1.71 -0.14 -17.74
C PHE A 96 -0.45 -1.01 -17.61
N VAL A 97 -0.61 -2.31 -17.31
CA VAL A 97 0.51 -3.27 -17.30
C VAL A 97 1.23 -3.30 -18.65
N ASN A 98 0.49 -3.30 -19.76
CA ASN A 98 1.08 -3.29 -21.11
C ASN A 98 1.83 -1.98 -21.39
N GLN A 99 1.31 -0.83 -20.96
CA GLN A 99 2.00 0.46 -21.07
C GLN A 99 3.29 0.47 -20.24
N LEU A 100 3.25 -0.09 -19.04
CA LEU A 100 4.43 -0.25 -18.19
C LEU A 100 5.46 -1.19 -18.81
N ALA A 101 5.03 -2.32 -19.37
CA ALA A 101 5.90 -3.26 -20.05
C ALA A 101 6.65 -2.61 -21.21
N LYS A 102 5.99 -1.72 -21.97
CA LYS A 102 6.63 -0.91 -23.03
C LYS A 102 7.70 0.05 -22.49
N GLY A 103 7.55 0.54 -21.26
CA GLY A 103 8.56 1.33 -20.55
C GLY A 103 9.65 0.49 -19.88
N GLY A 104 9.66 -0.84 -20.07
CA GLY A 104 10.63 -1.74 -19.42
C GLY A 104 10.34 -1.95 -17.93
N VAL A 105 9.07 -1.82 -17.53
CA VAL A 105 8.56 -2.10 -16.19
C VAL A 105 7.68 -3.35 -16.24
N SER A 106 8.11 -4.41 -15.57
CA SER A 106 7.27 -5.58 -15.37
C SER A 106 6.24 -5.30 -14.29
N ALA A 107 4.97 -5.32 -14.68
CA ALA A 107 3.85 -5.15 -13.78
C ALA A 107 2.82 -6.26 -13.97
N PHE A 108 2.01 -6.51 -12.95
CA PHE A 108 1.03 -7.58 -12.93
C PHE A 108 -0.29 -7.08 -12.37
N THR A 109 -1.41 -7.52 -12.91
CA THR A 109 -2.73 -7.21 -12.32
C THR A 109 -2.92 -8.02 -11.04
N PHE A 110 -3.38 -7.36 -10.00
CA PHE A 110 -3.65 -7.94 -8.69
C PHE A 110 -5.03 -7.47 -8.23
N THR A 111 -6.00 -8.37 -8.14
CA THR A 111 -7.30 -8.06 -7.56
C THR A 111 -7.20 -8.18 -6.05
N SER A 112 -7.45 -7.09 -5.31
CA SER A 112 -7.52 -7.17 -3.85
C SER A 112 -8.95 -7.50 -3.43
N GLU A 113 -9.06 -8.36 -2.42
CA GLU A 113 -10.33 -8.66 -1.78
C GLU A 113 -10.88 -7.43 -1.02
N PRO A 114 -12.21 -7.37 -0.81
CA PRO A 114 -12.82 -6.27 -0.08
C PRO A 114 -12.30 -6.26 1.36
N GLY A 115 -11.67 -5.15 1.77
CA GLY A 115 -11.06 -5.02 3.10
C GLY A 115 -9.60 -5.47 3.19
N GLN A 116 -8.93 -5.76 2.07
CA GLN A 116 -7.50 -6.01 2.09
C GLN A 116 -6.72 -4.75 2.53
N SER A 117 -5.85 -4.90 3.53
CA SER A 117 -5.02 -3.84 4.11
C SER A 117 -3.98 -3.36 3.09
N VAL A 118 -4.38 -2.37 2.28
CA VAL A 118 -3.51 -1.71 1.31
C VAL A 118 -3.21 -0.30 1.83
N THR A 119 -1.98 -0.11 2.30
CA THR A 119 -1.54 1.16 2.88
C THR A 119 -1.00 2.06 1.77
N ARG A 120 -1.33 3.35 1.80
CA ARG A 120 -0.76 4.30 0.83
C ARG A 120 0.74 4.43 1.09
N LEU A 121 1.54 4.28 0.04
CA LEU A 121 2.99 4.37 0.14
C LEU A 121 3.37 5.85 0.36
N PRO A 122 4.03 6.22 1.47
CA PRO A 122 4.39 7.61 1.74
C PRO A 122 5.42 8.07 0.71
N ALA A 123 5.00 8.97 -0.18
CA ALA A 123 5.90 9.61 -1.13
C ALA A 123 6.75 10.64 -0.37
N LYS A 124 7.91 10.23 0.14
CA LYS A 124 8.94 11.16 0.64
C LYS A 124 10.01 11.39 -0.42
#